data_AF-A0A8J4SW28-F1
#
_entry.id   AF-A0A8J4SW28-F1
#
_cell.length_a   1.000
_cell.length_b   1.000
_cell.length_c   1.000
_cell.angle_alpha   90.00
_cell.angle_beta   90.00
_cell.angle_gamma   90.00
#
_symmetry.space_group_name_H-M   'P 1'
#
loop_
_entity.id
_entity.type
_entity.pdbx_description
1 polymer ?
#
loop_
_entity_poly.entity_id
_entity_poly.type
_entity_poly.pdbx_seq_one_letter_code
_entity_poly.pdbx_strand_id
1 'polypeptide(L)'
;MLIKLTFPSCRSLENREVCRLHVKNKSKYRTMEAILSQIRHVTNLKKGIILKLYRRAGGAYEELKSDNDVERLFKERCEGDYIRIYVVPCPRLNTKPLNSFFNYCRASELPDILTQPAEQLDTSVHDPWLTSPCKLCEREDWSGDRYTCLYCPSIVLCPQCFFTSYHADHPVMVTRDMKPFSRKVLQLSKVIAATVPLQATIPHPVIKEKTSTQK
;
A
#
# COMPACT_ATOMS: atom_id res chain seq x y z
N MET A 1 -6.38 -19.76 -11.62
CA MET A 1 -7.25 -18.58 -11.83
C MET A 1 -6.95 -17.57 -10.74
N LEU A 2 -6.79 -16.30 -11.08
CA LEU A 2 -6.40 -15.26 -10.12
C LEU A 2 -7.63 -14.48 -9.67
N ILE A 3 -7.80 -14.25 -8.37
CA ILE A 3 -8.78 -13.29 -7.83
C ILE A 3 -8.02 -12.11 -7.24
N LYS A 4 -8.36 -10.91 -7.71
CA LYS A 4 -7.84 -9.63 -7.24
C LYS A 4 -8.85 -9.01 -6.30
N LEU A 5 -8.44 -8.81 -5.05
CA LEU A 5 -9.24 -8.14 -4.05
C LEU A 5 -8.82 -6.68 -3.94
N THR A 6 -9.78 -5.78 -4.19
CA THR A 6 -9.61 -4.34 -4.07
C THR A 6 -10.32 -3.87 -2.80
N PHE A 7 -9.66 -3.04 -2.00
CA PHE A 7 -10.19 -2.49 -0.75
C PHE A 7 -10.14 -0.97 -0.79
N PRO A 8 -11.08 -0.27 -0.14
CA PRO A 8 -10.95 1.16 0.07
C PRO A 8 -9.74 1.46 0.96
N SER A 9 -9.04 2.56 0.68
CA SER A 9 -7.83 2.95 1.39
C SER A 9 -7.78 4.45 1.60
N CYS A 10 -7.67 4.90 2.85
CA CYS A 10 -7.39 6.31 3.14
C CYS A 10 -6.01 6.76 2.61
N ARG A 11 -5.14 5.81 2.22
CA ARG A 11 -3.79 6.09 1.69
C ARG A 11 -3.75 6.23 0.16
N SER A 12 -4.83 5.88 -0.54
CA SER A 12 -4.89 5.97 -2.01
C SER A 12 -6.34 6.05 -2.47
N LEU A 13 -6.68 7.15 -3.15
CA LEU A 13 -7.97 7.32 -3.82
C LEU A 13 -8.09 6.40 -5.05
N GLU A 14 -6.96 5.99 -5.63
CA GLU A 14 -6.94 5.00 -6.70
C GLU A 14 -7.21 3.60 -6.12
N ASN A 15 -8.13 2.87 -6.76
CA ASN A 15 -8.51 1.48 -6.49
C ASN A 15 -7.34 0.48 -6.64
N ARG A 16 -6.29 0.59 -5.82
CA ARG A 16 -5.10 -0.27 -5.91
C ARG A 16 -5.42 -1.64 -5.35
N GLU A 17 -5.06 -2.64 -6.14
CA GLU A 17 -5.11 -4.05 -5.79
C GLU A 17 -4.26 -4.30 -4.54
N VAL A 18 -4.88 -4.61 -3.40
CA VAL A 18 -4.17 -4.82 -2.13
C VAL A 18 -3.86 -6.31 -1.91
N CYS A 19 -4.66 -7.22 -2.46
CA CYS A 19 -4.44 -8.66 -2.30
C CYS A 19 -4.73 -9.48 -3.57
N ARG A 20 -3.91 -10.52 -3.78
CA ARG A 20 -4.03 -11.53 -4.83
C ARG A 20 -4.29 -12.91 -4.22
N LEU A 21 -5.41 -13.51 -4.57
CA LEU A 21 -5.72 -14.90 -4.23
C LEU A 21 -5.49 -15.80 -5.44
N HIS A 22 -4.55 -16.74 -5.31
CA HIS A 22 -4.31 -17.76 -6.32
C HIS A 22 -5.26 -18.93 -6.08
N VAL A 23 -6.34 -19.00 -6.86
CA VAL A 23 -7.28 -20.12 -6.81
C VAL A 23 -6.72 -21.27 -7.64
N LYS A 24 -6.08 -22.22 -6.94
CA LYS A 24 -5.60 -23.48 -7.49
C LYS A 24 -6.74 -24.50 -7.69
N ASN A 25 -7.72 -24.52 -6.79
CA ASN A 25 -8.86 -25.42 -6.85
C ASN A 25 -10.18 -24.63 -6.90
N LYS A 26 -10.85 -24.63 -8.06
CA LYS A 26 -12.04 -23.80 -8.31
C LYS A 26 -13.24 -24.18 -7.42
N SER A 27 -13.35 -25.43 -6.97
CA SER A 27 -14.48 -25.89 -6.15
C SER A 27 -14.52 -25.26 -4.75
N LYS A 28 -13.35 -24.94 -4.18
CA LYS A 28 -13.23 -24.44 -2.80
C LYS A 28 -13.71 -22.98 -2.62
N TYR A 29 -13.85 -22.21 -3.70
CA TYR A 29 -14.14 -20.77 -3.64
C TYR A 29 -15.49 -20.40 -4.27
N ARG A 30 -16.39 -21.36 -4.48
CA ARG A 30 -17.69 -21.13 -5.10
C ARG A 30 -18.75 -20.53 -4.17
N THR A 31 -18.48 -20.49 -2.87
CA THR A 31 -19.41 -19.93 -1.89
C THR A 31 -18.95 -18.57 -1.41
N MET A 32 -19.93 -17.74 -1.05
CA MET A 32 -19.72 -16.43 -0.43
C MET A 32 -18.87 -16.56 0.83
N GLU A 33 -19.19 -17.54 1.67
CA GLU A 33 -18.46 -17.76 2.93
C GLU A 33 -17.01 -18.16 2.70
N ALA A 34 -16.70 -18.91 1.65
CA ALA A 34 -15.31 -19.25 1.32
C ALA A 34 -14.50 -18.02 0.91
N ILE A 35 -15.10 -17.11 0.13
CA ILE A 35 -14.48 -15.84 -0.25
C ILE A 35 -14.28 -14.95 0.97
N LEU A 36 -15.32 -14.77 1.79
CA LEU A 36 -15.26 -13.96 3.01
C LEU A 36 -14.26 -14.50 4.02
N SER A 37 -14.20 -15.82 4.22
CA SER A 37 -13.21 -16.47 5.07
C SER A 37 -11.80 -16.15 4.61
N GLN A 38 -11.55 -16.16 3.30
CA GLN A 38 -10.23 -15.87 2.77
C GLN A 38 -9.87 -14.38 2.83
N ILE A 39 -10.84 -13.49 2.60
CA ILE A 39 -10.68 -12.05 2.84
C ILE A 39 -10.30 -11.78 4.30
N ARG A 40 -11.01 -12.39 5.26
CA ARG A 40 -10.75 -12.24 6.69
C ARG A 40 -9.36 -12.75 7.07
N HIS A 41 -8.92 -13.87 6.48
CA HIS A 41 -7.59 -14.41 6.70
C HIS A 41 -6.49 -13.44 6.23
N VAL A 42 -6.62 -12.91 5.02
CA VAL A 42 -5.65 -11.94 4.45
C VAL A 42 -5.63 -10.64 5.23
N THR A 43 -6.80 -10.10 5.55
CA THR A 43 -6.94 -8.79 6.20
C THR A 43 -6.76 -8.86 7.71
N ASN A 44 -6.69 -10.06 8.29
CA ASN A 44 -6.75 -10.30 9.73
C ASN A 44 -7.96 -9.62 10.42
N LEU A 45 -9.09 -9.56 9.72
CA LEU A 45 -10.34 -8.98 10.25
C LEU A 45 -11.09 -9.98 11.11
N LYS A 46 -11.71 -9.49 12.18
CA LYS A 46 -12.60 -10.28 13.05
C LYS A 46 -13.87 -10.66 12.29
N LYS A 47 -14.46 -11.83 12.60
CA LYS A 47 -15.71 -12.31 11.98
C LYS A 47 -16.89 -11.34 12.11
N GLY A 48 -16.92 -10.53 13.18
CA GLY A 48 -17.97 -9.55 13.42
C GLY A 48 -17.91 -8.29 12.56
N ILE A 49 -16.85 -8.10 11.76
CA ILE A 49 -16.78 -7.01 10.78
C ILE A 49 -17.59 -7.39 9.55
N ILE A 50 -18.57 -6.56 9.20
CA ILE A 50 -19.44 -6.78 8.05
C ILE A 50 -18.81 -6.17 6.81
N LEU A 51 -18.67 -7.00 5.77
CA LEU A 51 -18.08 -6.66 4.48
C LEU A 51 -19.13 -6.87 3.39
N LYS A 52 -19.19 -5.93 2.43
CA LYS A 52 -19.97 -6.05 1.21
C LYS A 52 -19.02 -6.28 0.03
N LEU A 53 -19.41 -7.17 -0.87
CA LEU A 53 -18.61 -7.52 -2.04
C LEU A 53 -19.29 -6.99 -3.29
N TYR A 54 -18.51 -6.40 -4.18
CA TYR A 54 -18.99 -5.87 -5.44
C TYR A 54 -18.13 -6.38 -6.60
N ARG A 55 -18.76 -6.53 -7.76
CA ARG A 55 -18.08 -6.70 -9.04
C ARG A 55 -18.39 -5.52 -9.94
N ARG A 56 -17.55 -5.32 -10.95
CA ARG A 56 -17.83 -4.34 -12.01
C ARG A 56 -18.34 -5.07 -13.24
N ALA A 57 -19.53 -4.72 -13.71
CA ALA A 57 -20.15 -5.27 -14.91
C ALA A 57 -20.78 -4.13 -15.71
N GLY A 58 -20.49 -4.04 -17.01
CA GLY A 58 -21.06 -2.99 -17.88
C GLY A 58 -20.79 -1.56 -17.42
N GLY A 59 -19.65 -1.31 -16.75
CA GLY A 59 -19.28 0.00 -16.21
C GLY A 59 -19.84 0.31 -14.81
N ALA A 60 -20.86 -0.42 -14.35
CA ALA A 60 -21.49 -0.26 -13.04
C ALA A 60 -20.98 -1.26 -12.00
N TYR A 61 -21.23 -0.96 -10.72
CA TYR A 61 -20.93 -1.86 -9.60
C TYR A 61 -22.17 -2.66 -9.18
N GLU A 62 -22.04 -3.98 -9.17
CA GLU A 62 -23.09 -4.92 -8.75
C GLU A 62 -22.68 -5.60 -7.44
N GLU A 63 -23.55 -5.57 -6.43
CA GLU A 63 -23.32 -6.24 -5.14
C GLU A 63 -23.52 -7.76 -5.29
N LEU A 64 -22.56 -8.55 -4.81
CA LEU A 64 -22.66 -10.00 -4.72
C LEU A 64 -23.40 -10.34 -3.42
N LYS A 65 -24.59 -10.91 -3.51
CA LYS A 65 -25.47 -11.16 -2.34
C LYS A 65 -25.62 -12.64 -2.01
N SER A 66 -25.34 -13.52 -2.96
CA SER A 66 -25.60 -14.95 -2.84
C SER A 66 -24.47 -15.81 -3.42
N ASP A 67 -24.47 -17.10 -3.06
CA ASP A 67 -23.57 -18.10 -3.67
C ASP A 67 -23.79 -18.21 -5.19
N ASN A 68 -25.00 -17.99 -5.68
CA ASN A 68 -25.29 -17.97 -7.12
C ASN A 68 -24.57 -16.82 -7.84
N ASP A 69 -24.40 -15.67 -7.18
CA ASP A 69 -23.65 -14.53 -7.76
C ASP A 69 -22.17 -14.84 -7.84
N VAL A 70 -21.63 -15.54 -6.83
CA VAL A 70 -20.27 -16.05 -6.83
C VAL A 70 -20.09 -17.08 -7.95
N GLU A 71 -20.99 -18.05 -8.08
CA GLU A 71 -20.92 -19.03 -9.18
C GLU A 71 -20.90 -18.36 -10.55
N ARG A 72 -21.75 -17.36 -10.77
CA ARG A 72 -21.83 -16.61 -12.02
C ARG A 72 -20.51 -15.91 -12.33
N LEU A 73 -19.91 -15.29 -11.32
CA LEU A 73 -18.62 -14.63 -11.40
C LEU A 73 -17.46 -15.58 -11.77
N PHE A 74 -17.55 -16.87 -11.41
CA PHE A 74 -16.58 -17.89 -11.85
C PHE A 74 -16.88 -18.50 -13.23
N LYS A 75 -18.12 -18.38 -13.72
CA LYS A 75 -18.57 -18.89 -15.04
C LYS A 75 -18.32 -17.87 -16.15
N GLU A 76 -18.46 -16.58 -15.86
CA GLU A 76 -18.19 -15.51 -16.81
C GLU A 76 -16.69 -15.42 -17.14
N ARG A 77 -16.35 -15.29 -18.43
CA ARG A 77 -14.98 -14.95 -18.85
C ARG A 77 -14.76 -13.47 -18.55
N CYS A 78 -13.95 -13.17 -17.55
CA CYS A 78 -13.49 -11.80 -17.32
C CYS A 78 -12.53 -11.36 -18.43
N GLU A 79 -12.54 -10.07 -18.76
CA GLU A 79 -11.52 -9.44 -19.60
C GLU A 79 -10.18 -9.47 -18.86
N GLY A 80 -9.39 -10.52 -19.13
CA GLY A 80 -8.13 -10.84 -18.45
C GLY A 80 -8.20 -12.14 -17.63
N ASP A 81 -7.05 -12.76 -17.39
CA ASP A 81 -6.89 -14.03 -16.66
C ASP A 81 -7.26 -13.98 -15.16
N TYR A 82 -7.97 -12.94 -14.73
CA TYR A 82 -8.28 -12.67 -13.34
C TYR A 82 -9.70 -12.12 -13.12
N ILE A 83 -10.23 -12.40 -11.95
CA ILE A 83 -11.49 -11.88 -11.44
C ILE A 83 -11.19 -10.75 -10.47
N ARG A 84 -11.88 -9.61 -10.55
CA ARG A 84 -11.73 -8.51 -9.58
C ARG A 84 -12.97 -8.42 -8.69
N ILE A 85 -12.75 -8.42 -7.38
CA ILE A 85 -13.79 -8.23 -6.35
C ILE A 85 -13.41 -7.02 -5.51
N TYR A 86 -14.35 -6.09 -5.38
CA TYR A 86 -14.24 -4.90 -4.54
C TYR A 86 -14.87 -5.20 -3.19
N VAL A 87 -14.11 -4.98 -2.12
CA VAL A 87 -14.46 -5.36 -0.74
C VAL A 87 -14.63 -4.11 0.10
N VAL A 88 -15.85 -3.82 0.53
CA VAL A 88 -16.20 -2.58 1.24
C VAL A 88 -16.68 -2.89 2.65
N PRO A 89 -16.01 -2.38 3.71
CA PRO A 89 -16.54 -2.44 5.08
C PRO A 89 -17.81 -1.59 5.22
N CYS A 90 -18.87 -2.15 5.80
CA CYS A 90 -20.15 -1.44 5.93
C CYS A 90 -20.11 -0.36 7.05
N PRO A 91 -20.26 0.95 6.74
CA PRO A 91 -20.14 2.03 7.73
C PRO A 91 -21.14 1.96 8.89
N ARG A 92 -22.39 1.61 8.59
CA ARG A 92 -23.48 1.59 9.58
C ARG A 92 -23.39 0.43 10.56
N LEU A 93 -22.76 -0.67 10.15
CA LEU A 93 -22.68 -1.90 10.94
C LEU A 93 -21.35 -2.03 11.69
N ASN A 94 -20.29 -1.39 11.18
CA ASN A 94 -18.96 -1.41 11.79
C ASN A 94 -18.79 -0.18 12.70
N THR A 95 -19.25 -0.28 13.94
CA THR A 95 -19.19 0.81 14.93
C THR A 95 -17.81 1.04 15.55
N LYS A 96 -16.94 0.02 15.50
CA LYS A 96 -15.56 0.09 16.01
C LYS A 96 -14.57 0.39 14.88
N PRO A 97 -13.43 1.01 15.20
CA PRO A 97 -12.30 1.09 14.29
C PRO A 97 -11.93 -0.27 13.70
N LEU A 98 -11.56 -0.27 12.43
CA LEU A 98 -11.00 -1.43 11.76
C LEU A 98 -9.58 -1.69 12.29
N ASN A 99 -8.91 -2.73 11.80
CA ASN A 99 -7.56 -3.06 12.24
C ASN A 99 -6.48 -2.26 11.46
N SER A 100 -5.22 -2.58 11.72
CA SER A 100 -4.06 -1.94 11.08
C SER A 100 -4.08 -2.00 9.56
N PHE A 101 -4.72 -3.00 8.94
CA PHE A 101 -4.87 -3.08 7.49
C PHE A 101 -5.59 -1.85 6.93
N PHE A 102 -6.53 -1.30 7.69
CA PHE A 102 -7.29 -0.08 7.37
C PHE A 102 -6.82 1.12 8.20
N ASN A 103 -5.58 1.12 8.69
CA ASN A 103 -5.00 2.19 9.52
C ASN A 103 -5.78 2.53 10.78
N TYR A 104 -6.54 1.57 11.32
CA TYR A 104 -7.42 1.83 12.45
C TYR A 104 -8.49 2.91 12.18
N CYS A 105 -8.83 3.16 10.92
CA CYS A 105 -9.93 4.03 10.55
C CYS A 105 -11.28 3.36 10.83
N ARG A 106 -12.32 4.17 11.05
CA ARG A 106 -13.71 3.73 11.02
C ARG A 106 -14.13 3.44 9.59
N ALA A 107 -15.09 2.53 9.42
CA ALA A 107 -15.60 2.21 8.09
C ALA A 107 -16.21 3.42 7.36
N SER A 108 -16.75 4.40 8.09
CA SER A 108 -17.26 5.66 7.53
C SER A 108 -16.19 6.65 7.06
N GLU A 109 -14.94 6.47 7.50
CA GLU A 109 -13.81 7.33 7.14
C GLU A 109 -13.08 6.83 5.89
N LEU A 110 -13.46 5.65 5.41
CA LEU A 110 -12.91 5.06 4.20
C LEU A 110 -13.52 5.73 2.96
N PRO A 111 -12.74 5.94 1.90
CA PRO A 111 -13.27 6.48 0.65
C PRO A 111 -14.28 5.52 0.04
N ASP A 112 -15.30 6.08 -0.61
CA ASP A 112 -16.28 5.30 -1.34
C ASP A 112 -15.76 4.95 -2.74
N ILE A 113 -15.36 3.69 -2.90
CA ILE A 113 -14.84 3.15 -4.16
C ILE A 113 -15.93 2.92 -5.22
N LEU A 114 -17.21 3.02 -4.85
CA LEU A 114 -18.35 2.77 -5.74
C LEU A 114 -18.82 4.03 -6.48
N THR A 115 -18.54 5.23 -5.93
CA THR A 115 -18.91 6.52 -6.51
C THR A 115 -17.85 7.11 -7.41
N GLN A 116 -16.61 6.60 -7.36
CA GLN A 116 -15.57 7.04 -8.26
C GLN A 116 -15.67 6.30 -9.60
N PRO A 117 -15.81 7.01 -10.75
CA PRO A 117 -15.51 6.39 -12.02
C PRO A 117 -14.07 5.88 -11.92
N ALA A 118 -13.83 4.65 -12.36
CA ALA A 118 -12.46 4.20 -12.61
C ALA A 118 -11.95 4.92 -13.87
N GLU A 119 -11.95 6.25 -13.83
CA GLU A 119 -11.33 7.09 -14.82
C GLU A 119 -9.86 7.12 -14.50
N GLN A 120 -9.15 6.35 -15.32
CA GLN A 120 -7.70 6.36 -15.47
C GLN A 120 -6.97 6.02 -14.16
N LEU A 121 -6.40 4.81 -14.11
CA LEU A 121 -5.09 4.71 -13.47
C LEU A 121 -4.23 5.75 -14.20
N ASP A 122 -4.16 6.94 -13.64
CA ASP A 122 -3.26 7.95 -14.13
C ASP A 122 -1.86 7.37 -13.91
N THR A 123 -1.19 7.05 -15.01
CA THR A 123 0.23 6.71 -15.01
C THR A 123 1.07 7.84 -14.42
N SER A 124 0.48 9.03 -14.21
CA SER A 124 1.04 10.07 -13.38
C SER A 124 0.78 9.77 -11.89
N VAL A 125 1.72 9.04 -11.29
CA VAL A 125 1.97 9.24 -9.85
C VAL A 125 2.51 10.67 -9.74
N HIS A 126 1.64 11.64 -9.48
CA HIS A 126 2.06 12.96 -8.99
C HIS A 126 2.57 12.75 -7.56
N ASP A 127 3.79 12.20 -7.46
CA ASP A 127 4.51 12.05 -6.22
C ASP A 127 5.27 13.37 -5.98
N PRO A 128 4.82 14.26 -5.07
CA PRO A 128 5.50 15.53 -4.83
C PRO A 128 6.96 15.31 -4.40
N TRP A 129 7.31 14.12 -3.91
CA TRP A 129 8.66 13.70 -3.55
C TRP A 129 9.65 13.68 -4.72
N LEU A 130 9.17 13.34 -5.92
CA LEU A 130 10.05 13.17 -7.07
C LEU A 130 10.42 14.50 -7.74
N THR A 131 9.53 15.48 -7.68
CA THR A 131 9.78 16.85 -8.11
C THR A 131 10.17 17.75 -6.93
N SER A 132 10.36 17.19 -5.74
CA SER A 132 10.71 17.99 -4.56
C SER A 132 12.04 18.71 -4.81
N PRO A 133 12.09 20.04 -4.65
CA PRO A 133 13.34 20.77 -4.65
C PRO A 133 14.28 20.25 -3.57
N CYS A 134 15.57 20.46 -3.76
CA CYS A 134 16.52 20.33 -2.69
C CYS A 134 16.09 21.26 -1.54
N LYS A 135 15.92 20.73 -0.33
CA LYS A 135 15.45 21.51 0.81
C LYS A 135 16.36 22.70 1.15
N LEU A 136 17.66 22.58 0.87
CA LEU A 136 18.67 23.57 1.28
C LEU A 136 18.97 24.61 0.19
N CYS A 137 19.09 24.20 -1.07
CA CYS A 137 19.43 25.10 -2.18
C CYS A 137 18.27 25.35 -3.15
N GLU A 138 17.09 24.79 -2.87
CA GLU A 138 15.84 24.97 -3.64
C GLU A 138 15.90 24.59 -5.12
N ARG A 139 17.01 24.00 -5.57
CA ARG A 139 17.15 23.47 -6.93
C ARG A 139 16.10 22.39 -7.16
N GLU A 140 15.31 22.48 -8.23
CA GLU A 140 14.26 21.52 -8.58
C GLU A 140 14.73 20.49 -9.61
N ASP A 141 15.47 20.95 -10.61
CA ASP A 141 15.93 20.17 -11.75
C ASP A 141 17.43 19.87 -11.66
N TRP A 142 17.76 18.72 -11.07
CA TRP A 142 19.11 18.17 -11.18
C TRP A 142 19.08 16.71 -11.59
N SER A 143 20.02 16.37 -12.48
CA SER A 143 20.33 15.01 -12.86
C SER A 143 21.20 14.33 -11.81
N GLY A 144 20.92 13.07 -11.50
CA GLY A 144 21.75 12.24 -10.63
C GLY A 144 21.10 11.87 -9.29
N ASP A 145 21.94 11.69 -8.27
CA ASP A 145 21.54 11.16 -6.97
C ASP A 145 20.59 12.13 -6.23
N ARG A 146 19.46 11.61 -5.76
CA ARG A 146 18.57 12.30 -4.82
C ARG A 146 18.66 11.63 -3.46
N TYR A 147 19.00 12.42 -2.45
CA TYR A 147 19.21 12.00 -1.07
C TYR A 147 17.93 12.28 -0.29
N THR A 148 17.05 11.28 -0.20
CA THR A 148 15.72 11.44 0.42
C THR A 148 15.71 10.87 1.83
N CYS A 149 15.32 11.69 2.81
CA CYS A 149 15.15 11.21 4.18
C CYS A 149 13.99 10.21 4.27
N LEU A 150 14.20 9.13 5.02
CA LEU A 150 13.17 8.10 5.20
C LEU A 150 12.11 8.47 6.25
N TYR A 151 12.46 9.30 7.23
CA TYR A 151 11.56 9.74 8.29
C TYR A 151 10.89 11.07 7.96
N CYS A 152 11.65 12.00 7.39
CA CYS A 152 11.10 13.27 7.01
C CYS A 152 10.44 13.15 5.63
N PRO A 153 9.13 13.44 5.50
CA PRO A 153 8.62 14.04 4.28
C PRO A 153 9.38 15.37 4.09
N SER A 154 9.18 16.20 3.11
CA SER A 154 9.91 17.45 2.77
C SER A 154 11.46 17.44 2.65
N ILE A 155 12.20 16.44 3.16
CA ILE A 155 13.67 16.45 3.09
C ILE A 155 14.16 15.61 1.91
N VAL A 156 14.51 16.32 0.84
CA VAL A 156 15.29 15.82 -0.29
C VAL A 156 16.50 16.73 -0.44
N LEU A 157 17.70 16.15 -0.56
CA LEU A 157 18.94 16.89 -0.76
C LEU A 157 19.59 16.51 -2.09
N CYS A 158 20.19 17.50 -2.76
CA CYS A 158 21.12 17.25 -3.84
C CYS A 158 22.45 16.76 -3.26
N PRO A 159 23.36 16.19 -4.08
CA PRO A 159 24.65 15.69 -3.60
C PRO A 159 25.44 16.74 -2.81
N GLN A 160 25.52 17.98 -3.31
CA GLN A 160 26.28 19.05 -2.66
C GLN A 160 25.72 19.37 -1.26
N CYS A 161 24.40 19.45 -1.13
CA CYS A 161 23.74 19.75 0.14
C CYS A 161 23.67 18.57 1.10
N PHE A 162 23.82 17.33 0.61
CA PHE A 162 23.94 16.17 1.49
C PHE A 162 25.27 16.17 2.24
N PHE A 163 26.38 16.50 1.55
CA PHE A 163 27.72 16.53 2.16
C PHE A 163 27.96 17.65 3.17
N THR A 164 27.02 18.60 3.32
CA THR A 164 27.08 19.62 4.38
C THR A 164 26.62 19.09 5.74
N SER A 165 26.16 17.84 5.80
CA SER A 165 25.58 17.22 7.00
C SER A 165 24.39 17.98 7.61
N TYR A 166 23.69 18.81 6.82
CA TYR A 166 22.51 19.57 7.24
C TYR A 166 21.40 18.69 7.87
N HIS A 167 21.30 17.43 7.47
CA HIS A 167 20.29 16.48 7.96
C HIS A 167 20.90 15.09 8.22
N ALA A 168 21.92 15.03 9.08
CA ALA A 168 22.69 13.81 9.34
C ALA A 168 22.02 12.81 10.31
N ASP A 169 21.04 13.24 11.10
CA ASP A 169 20.47 12.44 12.19
C ASP A 169 19.50 11.34 11.72
N HIS A 170 19.07 11.39 10.45
CA HIS A 170 18.12 10.43 9.90
C HIS A 170 18.72 9.64 8.74
N PRO A 171 18.40 8.34 8.61
CA PRO A 171 18.80 7.57 7.46
C PRO A 171 18.18 8.12 6.19
N VAL A 172 19.04 8.21 5.18
CA VAL A 172 18.74 8.71 3.86
C VAL A 172 18.82 7.56 2.88
N MET A 173 17.84 7.49 1.98
CA MET A 173 17.90 6.60 0.82
C MET A 173 18.32 7.39 -0.41
N VAL A 174 19.29 6.84 -1.14
CA VAL A 174 19.76 7.39 -2.41
C VAL A 174 18.97 6.74 -3.54
N THR A 175 18.26 7.56 -4.31
CA THR A 175 17.62 7.10 -5.54
C THR A 175 18.38 7.63 -6.74
N ARG A 176 18.86 6.69 -7.57
CA ARG A 176 19.50 6.93 -8.87
C ARG A 176 18.53 6.65 -9.98
N ASP A 177 18.46 7.56 -10.94
CA ASP A 177 17.50 7.59 -12.04
C ASP A 177 16.05 7.48 -11.54
N MET A 178 15.17 8.36 -12.01
CA MET A 178 13.76 8.35 -11.62
C MET A 178 12.97 7.18 -12.25
N LYS A 179 13.60 6.01 -12.39
CA LYS A 179 13.04 4.77 -12.89
C LYS A 179 11.94 4.26 -11.93
N PRO A 180 10.85 3.67 -12.45
CA PRO A 180 9.72 3.22 -11.64
C PRO A 180 10.08 2.25 -10.49
N PHE A 181 11.14 1.45 -10.67
CA PHE A 181 11.62 0.54 -9.64
C PHE A 181 12.16 1.28 -8.41
N SER A 182 13.07 2.24 -8.60
CA SER A 182 13.63 3.08 -7.53
C SER A 182 12.54 3.81 -6.75
N ARG A 183 11.48 4.26 -7.44
CA ARG A 183 10.31 4.92 -6.83
C ARG A 183 9.56 4.00 -5.87
N LYS A 184 9.24 2.78 -6.30
CA LYS A 184 8.52 1.80 -5.47
C LYS A 184 9.31 1.42 -4.22
N VAL A 185 10.62 1.24 -4.37
CA VAL A 185 11.49 0.91 -3.23
C VAL A 185 11.51 2.07 -2.23
N LEU A 186 11.72 3.31 -2.69
CA LEU A 186 11.70 4.49 -1.80
C LEU A 186 10.37 4.65 -1.05
N GLN A 187 9.24 4.48 -1.76
CA GLN A 187 7.92 4.54 -1.13
C GLN A 187 7.76 3.46 -0.04
N LEU A 188 8.14 2.22 -0.33
CA LEU A 188 8.07 1.12 0.64
C LEU A 188 9.00 1.38 1.83
N SER A 189 10.23 1.84 1.59
CA SER A 189 11.19 2.16 2.64
C SER A 189 10.68 3.26 3.58
N LYS A 190 10.05 4.31 3.06
CA LYS A 190 9.42 5.36 3.89
C LYS A 190 8.26 4.82 4.72
N VAL A 191 7.41 3.98 4.12
CA VAL A 191 6.29 3.35 4.84
C VAL A 191 6.82 2.49 5.99
N ILE A 192 7.89 1.74 5.77
CA ILE A 192 8.54 0.93 6.82
C ILE A 192 9.15 1.83 7.90
N ALA A 193 9.93 2.85 7.52
CA ALA A 193 10.55 3.76 8.47
C ALA A 193 9.52 4.46 9.38
N ALA A 194 8.37 4.87 8.82
CA ALA A 194 7.28 5.47 9.58
C ALA A 194 6.63 4.52 10.61
N THR A 195 6.83 3.20 10.49
CA THR A 195 6.36 2.22 11.49
C THR A 195 7.35 2.01 12.65
N VAL A 196 8.56 2.57 12.55
CA VAL A 196 9.60 2.46 13.59
C VAL A 196 9.56 3.72 14.46
N PRO A 197 9.33 3.61 15.78
CA PRO A 197 9.40 4.74 16.70
C PRO A 197 10.80 5.37 16.67
N LEU A 198 10.88 6.69 16.52
CA LEU A 198 12.15 7.45 16.45
C LEU A 198 13.06 7.24 17.68
N GLN A 199 12.47 6.88 18.82
CA GLN A 199 13.16 6.63 20.08
C GLN A 199 13.67 5.20 20.27
N ALA A 200 13.47 4.30 19.31
CA ALA A 200 14.15 3.00 19.34
C ALA A 200 15.64 3.27 19.11
N THR A 201 16.38 3.35 20.22
CA THR A 201 17.84 3.46 20.25
C THR A 201 18.39 2.48 19.24
N ILE A 202 18.95 2.99 18.14
CA ILE A 202 19.65 2.16 17.16
C ILE A 202 20.71 1.43 17.98
N PRO A 203 20.72 0.09 18.03
CA PRO A 203 21.78 -0.62 18.72
C PRO A 203 23.09 -0.17 18.07
N HIS A 204 23.91 0.57 18.81
CA HIS A 204 25.26 0.85 18.34
C HIS A 204 25.91 -0.51 18.11
N PRO A 205 26.45 -0.78 16.90
CA PRO A 205 27.19 -2.00 16.69
C PRO A 205 28.31 -2.02 17.74
N VAL A 206 28.26 -3.00 18.63
CA VAL A 206 29.37 -3.28 19.54
C VAL A 206 30.51 -3.73 18.64
N ILE A 207 31.35 -2.77 18.26
CA ILE A 207 32.66 -3.05 17.69
C ILE A 207 33.40 -3.76 18.82
N LYS A 208 33.45 -5.08 18.76
CA LYS A 208 34.37 -5.85 19.60
C LYS A 208 35.76 -5.39 19.19
N GLU A 209 36.33 -4.48 19.95
CA GLU A 209 37.76 -4.23 19.90
C GLU A 209 38.43 -5.59 20.07
N LYS A 210 39.18 -5.99 19.06
CA LYS A 210 40.10 -7.11 19.19
C LYS A 210 41.04 -6.71 20.31
N THR A 211 40.87 -7.31 21.49
CA THR A 211 41.88 -7.32 22.54
C THR A 211 43.14 -7.87 21.91
N SER A 212 44.04 -6.96 21.55
CA SER A 212 45.43 -7.27 21.24
C SER A 212 46.05 -7.79 22.53
N THR A 213 46.08 -9.12 22.67
CA THR A 213 46.95 -9.78 23.62
C THR A 213 48.38 -9.55 23.13
N GLN A 214 49.00 -8.47 23.58
CA GLN A 214 50.46 -8.32 23.49
C GLN A 214 51.09 -9.16 24.61
N LYS A 215 52.13 -9.87 24.17
CA LYS A 215 53.07 -10.76 24.85
C LYS A 215 53.32 -10.51 26.34
#